data_AF-A0A7C5IUK7-F1
#
_entry.id   AF-A0A7C5IUK7-F1
#
_cell.length_a   1.000
_cell.length_b   1.000
_cell.length_c   1.000
_cell.angle_alpha   90.00
_cell.angle_beta   90.00
_cell.angle_gamma   90.00
#
_symmetry.space_group_name_H-M   'P 1'
#
loop_
_entity.id
_entity.type
_entity.pdbx_description
1 polymer ?
#
loop_
_entity_poly.entity_id
_entity_poly.type
_entity_poly.pdbx_seq_one_letter_code
_entity_poly.pdbx_strand_id
1 'polypeptide(L)'
;MSNNAATAAIDFGDDTSSWSNDGECDDPRFEGPGTADLLLDEDMGRDATDCRTLFEAGEVCLSSNDGSNGGGIDPASGIDFGDNSSDYANNNECDDPRFAGPGVAGVLLDEDLGRDANDCLALYHSGEIGLLEDFFISFGDDSGEWANDNECDDPRFAGKAMASDLFDENIERDASDCRAAFEAGKIYL
;
A
#
# COMPACT_ATOMS: atom_id res chain seq x y z
N MET A 1 -30.13 -5.68 -11.50
CA MET A 1 -29.14 -6.35 -10.63
C MET A 1 -27.78 -5.94 -11.12
N SER A 2 -27.20 -4.89 -10.53
CA SER A 2 -25.77 -4.64 -10.59
C SER A 2 -25.37 -4.24 -9.18
N ASN A 3 -24.66 -5.16 -8.53
CA ASN A 3 -24.05 -4.96 -7.22
C ASN A 3 -22.94 -3.93 -7.38
N ASN A 4 -23.20 -2.73 -6.89
CA ASN A 4 -22.20 -1.73 -6.62
C ASN A 4 -21.93 -1.82 -5.11
N ALA A 5 -20.89 -2.55 -4.71
CA ALA A 5 -20.64 -2.84 -3.30
C ALA A 5 -19.13 -2.90 -2.97
N ALA A 6 -18.37 -1.92 -3.46
CA ALA A 6 -17.00 -1.66 -3.00
C ALA A 6 -16.77 -0.16 -2.74
N THR A 7 -17.83 0.55 -2.37
CA THR A 7 -17.83 1.95 -1.89
C THR A 7 -18.89 2.09 -0.80
N ALA A 8 -18.82 1.26 0.24
CA ALA A 8 -19.43 1.65 1.49
C ALA A 8 -18.50 2.73 2.06
N ALA A 9 -18.93 4.00 2.04
CA ALA A 9 -18.24 5.04 2.79
C ALA A 9 -18.10 4.54 4.23
N ILE A 10 -16.87 4.50 4.76
CA ILE A 10 -16.60 4.08 6.13
C ILE A 10 -17.52 4.87 7.05
N ASP A 11 -18.29 4.15 7.87
CA ASP A 11 -19.19 4.78 8.84
C ASP A 11 -18.41 5.11 10.11
N PHE A 12 -17.82 6.31 10.12
CA PHE A 12 -17.09 6.84 11.27
C PHE A 12 -18.01 7.11 12.48
N GLY A 13 -19.33 7.17 12.30
CA GLY A 13 -20.29 7.42 13.39
C GLY A 13 -20.46 8.90 13.77
N ASP A 14 -20.52 9.20 15.07
CA ASP A 14 -20.69 10.55 15.64
C ASP A 14 -19.60 10.89 16.69
N ASP A 15 -19.71 12.06 17.36
CA ASP A 15 -18.76 12.52 18.39
C ASP A 15 -19.44 12.53 19.77
N THR A 16 -19.99 11.39 20.18
CA THR A 16 -20.74 11.27 21.46
C THR A 16 -19.94 10.67 22.60
N SER A 17 -18.70 10.20 22.35
CA SER A 17 -17.81 9.65 23.39
C SER A 17 -17.29 10.77 24.31
N SER A 18 -16.84 10.39 25.51
CA SER A 18 -16.21 11.34 26.44
C SER A 18 -14.81 11.78 26.00
N TRP A 19 -14.23 11.05 25.07
CA TRP A 19 -12.87 11.22 24.53
C TRP A 19 -12.88 11.80 23.11
N SER A 20 -14.05 11.89 22.47
CA SER A 20 -14.16 12.49 21.14
C SER A 20 -13.59 13.91 21.02
N ASN A 21 -12.95 14.21 19.90
CA ASN A 21 -12.28 15.49 19.61
C ASN A 21 -11.11 15.80 20.55
N ASP A 22 -10.38 14.79 21.02
CA ASP A 22 -9.16 14.97 21.82
C ASP A 22 -7.86 14.80 21.00
N GLY A 23 -7.98 14.40 19.73
CA GLY A 23 -6.88 14.26 18.78
C GLY A 23 -6.35 12.84 18.60
N GLU A 24 -6.93 11.85 19.29
CA GLU A 24 -6.68 10.42 19.08
C GLU A 24 -7.95 9.76 18.53
N CYS A 25 -7.83 8.61 17.85
CA CYS A 25 -8.99 7.82 17.44
C CYS A 25 -9.32 6.78 18.53
N ASP A 26 -10.43 6.97 19.23
CA ASP A 26 -10.87 6.08 20.32
C ASP A 26 -11.68 4.87 19.85
N ASP A 27 -12.00 4.81 18.57
CA ASP A 27 -12.88 3.78 18.02
C ASP A 27 -12.13 2.44 17.91
N PRO A 28 -12.54 1.38 18.66
CA PRO A 28 -11.89 0.06 18.59
C PRO A 28 -11.97 -0.61 17.21
N ARG A 29 -12.77 -0.08 16.28
CA ARG A 29 -12.77 -0.50 14.86
C ARG A 29 -11.57 0.05 14.09
N PHE A 30 -10.69 0.82 14.70
CA PHE A 30 -9.49 1.35 14.08
C PHE A 30 -8.24 0.92 14.85
N GLU A 31 -7.10 0.92 14.16
CA GLU A 31 -5.77 0.65 14.71
C GLU A 31 -4.74 1.57 14.05
N GLY A 32 -3.60 1.79 14.70
CA GLY A 32 -2.50 2.60 14.18
C GLY A 32 -1.92 3.58 15.21
N PRO A 33 -0.83 4.30 14.88
CA PRO A 33 -0.19 5.25 15.80
C PRO A 33 -1.10 6.41 16.23
N GLY A 34 -2.18 6.70 15.49
CA GLY A 34 -3.16 7.72 15.85
C GLY A 34 -4.28 7.22 16.78
N THR A 35 -4.35 5.93 17.13
CA THR A 35 -5.39 5.46 18.07
C THR A 35 -5.03 5.74 19.52
N ALA A 36 -6.05 5.92 20.36
CA ALA A 36 -5.86 6.05 21.79
C ALA A 36 -5.17 4.82 22.41
N ASP A 37 -4.40 5.04 23.49
CA ASP A 37 -3.71 3.97 24.23
C ASP A 37 -4.68 2.90 24.79
N LEU A 38 -5.94 3.26 25.00
CA LEU A 38 -6.97 2.37 25.54
C LEU A 38 -8.26 2.48 24.72
N LEU A 39 -8.51 1.47 23.88
CA LEU A 39 -9.73 1.35 23.09
C LEU A 39 -10.82 0.61 23.88
N LEU A 40 -12.02 1.17 23.95
CA LEU A 40 -13.16 0.58 24.64
C LEU A 40 -14.33 0.37 23.69
N ASP A 41 -15.02 -0.77 23.80
CA ASP A 41 -16.23 -1.08 23.01
C ASP A 41 -17.33 0.00 23.12
N GLU A 42 -17.35 0.77 24.21
CA GLU A 42 -18.30 1.87 24.41
C GLU A 42 -18.07 3.05 23.47
N ASP A 43 -16.82 3.24 23.00
CA ASP A 43 -16.38 4.36 22.17
C ASP A 43 -16.48 4.05 20.66
N MET A 44 -16.88 2.82 20.31
CA MET A 44 -17.12 2.37 18.93
C MET A 44 -18.12 3.27 18.18
N GLY A 45 -17.64 3.92 17.13
CA GLY A 45 -18.40 4.85 16.28
C GLY A 45 -18.82 6.13 16.98
N ARG A 46 -18.09 6.54 18.02
CA ARG A 46 -18.42 7.73 18.84
C ARG A 46 -17.33 8.79 18.88
N ASP A 47 -16.30 8.62 18.06
CA ASP A 47 -15.22 9.56 17.86
C ASP A 47 -14.94 9.77 16.36
N ALA A 48 -15.96 10.21 15.65
CA ALA A 48 -15.95 10.23 14.19
C ALA A 48 -14.98 11.26 13.59
N THR A 49 -14.83 12.42 14.22
CA THR A 49 -14.01 13.52 13.69
C THR A 49 -12.53 13.18 13.70
N ASP A 50 -12.02 12.62 14.81
CA ASP A 50 -10.59 12.29 14.93
C ASP A 50 -10.25 11.05 14.12
N CYS A 51 -11.03 9.97 14.24
CA CYS A 51 -10.83 8.76 13.44
C CYS A 51 -10.86 9.02 11.92
N ARG A 52 -11.74 9.91 11.43
CA ARG A 52 -11.73 10.29 10.01
C ARG A 52 -10.47 11.05 9.64
N THR A 53 -10.09 12.04 10.44
CA THR A 53 -8.94 12.89 10.15
C THR A 53 -7.66 12.07 10.11
N LEU A 54 -7.49 11.18 11.08
CA LEU A 54 -6.34 10.29 11.18
C LEU A 54 -6.35 9.21 10.09
N PHE A 55 -7.52 8.72 9.70
CA PHE A 55 -7.65 7.78 8.57
C PHE A 55 -7.26 8.44 7.24
N GLU A 56 -7.72 9.67 7.00
CA GLU A 56 -7.34 10.45 5.81
C GLU A 56 -5.86 10.85 5.81
N ALA A 57 -5.24 10.96 6.99
CA ALA A 57 -3.81 11.18 7.15
C ALA A 57 -2.95 9.89 7.03
N GLY A 58 -3.59 8.72 7.02
CA GLY A 58 -2.90 7.42 7.05
C GLY A 58 -2.30 7.05 8.41
N GLU A 59 -2.71 7.72 9.48
CA GLU A 59 -2.25 7.46 10.86
C GLU A 59 -3.08 6.39 11.57
N VAL A 60 -4.30 6.10 11.09
CA VAL A 60 -5.10 4.95 11.51
C VAL A 60 -5.72 4.24 10.30
N CYS A 61 -5.94 2.94 10.42
CA CYS A 61 -6.68 2.12 9.47
C CYS A 61 -7.82 1.40 10.19
N LEU A 62 -8.82 0.91 9.44
CA LEU A 62 -9.87 0.08 10.05
C LEU A 62 -9.25 -1.24 10.51
N SER A 63 -9.34 -1.50 11.82
CA SER A 63 -9.09 -2.82 12.37
C SER A 63 -10.19 -3.74 11.87
N SER A 64 -9.82 -4.89 11.35
CA SER A 64 -10.78 -5.82 10.77
C SER A 64 -11.53 -6.62 11.83
N ASN A 65 -12.29 -5.95 12.69
CA ASN A 65 -13.11 -6.57 13.74
C ASN A 65 -14.41 -7.22 13.21
N ASP A 66 -14.54 -7.41 11.90
CA ASP A 66 -15.52 -8.31 11.27
C ASP A 66 -14.88 -9.67 10.96
N GLY A 67 -14.12 -10.25 11.90
CA GLY A 67 -13.49 -11.56 11.76
C GLY A 67 -12.66 -11.75 10.48
N SER A 68 -12.24 -10.65 9.86
CA SER A 68 -11.57 -10.60 8.57
C SER A 68 -10.22 -9.95 8.78
N ASN A 69 -9.42 -10.47 9.72
CA ASN A 69 -8.03 -10.08 10.01
C ASN A 69 -7.37 -9.37 8.81
N GLY A 70 -6.81 -8.17 8.95
CA GLY A 70 -5.78 -7.61 8.04
C GLY A 70 -6.16 -7.04 6.67
N GLY A 71 -5.27 -6.14 6.20
CA GLY A 71 -5.28 -5.10 5.16
C GLY A 71 -5.93 -5.25 3.78
N GLY A 72 -6.64 -6.33 3.46
CA GLY A 72 -7.53 -6.42 2.28
C GLY A 72 -6.98 -5.82 0.98
N ILE A 73 -7.87 -5.33 0.12
CA ILE A 73 -7.46 -4.63 -1.11
C ILE A 73 -7.18 -3.16 -0.76
N ASP A 74 -5.92 -2.73 -0.92
CA ASP A 74 -5.55 -1.32 -0.85
C ASP A 74 -6.18 -0.58 -2.05
N PRO A 75 -7.12 0.36 -1.83
CA PRO A 75 -7.77 1.08 -2.92
C PRO A 75 -6.83 2.03 -3.66
N ALA A 76 -5.68 2.42 -3.08
CA ALA A 76 -4.72 3.32 -3.72
C ALA A 76 -3.88 2.60 -4.78
N SER A 77 -3.36 1.41 -4.45
CA SER A 77 -2.53 0.59 -5.34
C SER A 77 -3.31 -0.52 -6.07
N GLY A 78 -4.48 -0.91 -5.57
CA GLY A 78 -5.24 -2.06 -6.05
C GLY A 78 -4.66 -3.41 -5.61
N ILE A 79 -3.64 -3.40 -4.74
CA ILE A 79 -2.97 -4.62 -4.25
C ILE A 79 -3.80 -5.24 -3.14
N ASP A 80 -4.01 -6.56 -3.22
CA ASP A 80 -4.62 -7.33 -2.16
C ASP A 80 -3.55 -7.81 -1.18
N PHE A 81 -3.42 -7.13 -0.03
CA PHE A 81 -2.49 -7.47 1.04
C PHE A 81 -2.98 -8.67 1.86
N GLY A 82 -4.25 -9.05 1.73
CA GLY A 82 -4.82 -10.22 2.38
C GLY A 82 -5.18 -9.96 3.85
N ASP A 83 -4.83 -10.91 4.72
CA ASP A 83 -5.18 -10.93 6.13
C ASP A 83 -3.97 -10.90 7.08
N ASN A 84 -4.20 -10.99 8.40
CA ASN A 84 -3.16 -11.11 9.43
C ASN A 84 -3.21 -12.48 10.15
N SER A 85 -3.51 -13.55 9.42
CA SER A 85 -3.81 -14.86 10.03
C SER A 85 -2.59 -15.72 10.34
N SER A 86 -1.36 -15.29 9.99
CA SER A 86 -0.14 -16.05 10.28
C SER A 86 0.39 -15.81 11.71
N ASP A 87 1.25 -16.72 12.18
CA ASP A 87 1.96 -16.58 13.47
C ASP A 87 2.99 -15.43 13.44
N TYR A 88 3.36 -14.98 12.24
CA TYR A 88 4.31 -13.91 12.02
C TYR A 88 3.62 -12.57 11.72
N ALA A 89 2.30 -12.52 11.59
CA ALA A 89 1.60 -11.27 11.30
C ALA A 89 1.78 -10.21 12.41
N ASN A 90 1.88 -8.94 12.02
CA ASN A 90 2.04 -7.79 12.95
C ASN A 90 3.31 -7.85 13.80
N ASN A 91 4.42 -8.27 13.20
CA ASN A 91 5.74 -8.30 13.82
C ASN A 91 6.67 -7.14 13.40
N ASN A 92 6.19 -6.22 12.54
CA ASN A 92 6.91 -5.11 11.89
C ASN A 92 7.88 -5.50 10.75
N GLU A 93 7.78 -6.72 10.24
CA GLU A 93 8.40 -7.18 9.01
C GLU A 93 7.29 -7.68 8.09
N CYS A 94 7.42 -7.53 6.77
CA CYS A 94 6.48 -8.12 5.82
C CYS A 94 6.89 -9.57 5.52
N ASP A 95 6.07 -10.53 5.93
CA ASP A 95 6.28 -11.97 5.72
C ASP A 95 5.70 -12.50 4.39
N ASP A 96 5.03 -11.64 3.63
CA ASP A 96 4.39 -12.04 2.39
C ASP A 96 5.43 -12.25 1.25
N PRO A 97 5.53 -13.48 0.70
CA PRO A 97 6.49 -13.82 -0.34
C PRO A 97 6.27 -13.10 -1.67
N ARG A 98 5.24 -12.26 -1.83
CA ARG A 98 5.04 -11.39 -3.00
C ARG A 98 5.88 -10.11 -2.96
N PHE A 99 6.41 -9.74 -1.80
CA PHE A 99 7.10 -8.47 -1.62
C PHE A 99 8.62 -8.62 -1.49
N ALA A 100 9.35 -7.54 -1.76
CA ALA A 100 10.79 -7.43 -1.60
C ALA A 100 11.18 -6.04 -1.06
N GLY A 101 12.24 -5.97 -0.26
CA GLY A 101 12.79 -4.72 0.26
C GLY A 101 13.38 -4.86 1.67
N PRO A 102 13.98 -3.79 2.23
CA PRO A 102 14.53 -3.76 3.60
C PRO A 102 13.59 -4.20 4.72
N GLY A 103 12.28 -3.99 4.57
CA GLY A 103 11.28 -4.36 5.59
C GLY A 103 10.71 -5.78 5.44
N VAL A 104 11.18 -6.56 4.48
CA VAL A 104 10.69 -7.94 4.27
C VAL A 104 11.43 -8.91 5.18
N ALA A 105 10.71 -9.88 5.73
CA ALA A 105 11.25 -10.90 6.60
C ALA A 105 12.41 -11.67 5.96
N GLY A 106 13.40 -12.03 6.78
CA GLY A 106 14.61 -12.71 6.30
C GLY A 106 14.37 -14.13 5.75
N VAL A 107 13.23 -14.73 6.10
CA VAL A 107 12.79 -16.03 5.60
C VAL A 107 11.33 -15.90 5.20
N LEU A 108 11.02 -16.19 3.95
CA LEU A 108 9.67 -16.14 3.41
C LEU A 108 9.14 -17.56 3.19
N LEU A 109 7.89 -17.78 3.56
CA LEU A 109 7.20 -19.06 3.38
C LEU A 109 5.96 -18.85 2.52
N ASP A 110 5.69 -19.79 1.61
CA ASP A 110 4.48 -19.76 0.76
C ASP A 110 3.18 -19.74 1.58
N GLU A 111 3.23 -20.24 2.82
CA GLU A 111 2.09 -20.28 3.73
C GLU A 111 1.73 -18.90 4.32
N ASP A 112 2.63 -17.92 4.27
CA ASP A 112 2.42 -16.54 4.73
C ASP A 112 1.90 -15.60 3.62
N LEU A 113 1.64 -16.14 2.43
CA LEU A 113 1.05 -15.41 1.31
C LEU A 113 -0.27 -14.72 1.69
N GLY A 114 -0.27 -13.39 1.67
CA GLY A 114 -1.40 -12.55 2.03
C GLY A 114 -1.87 -12.78 3.46
N ARG A 115 -0.95 -13.05 4.40
CA ARG A 115 -1.29 -13.31 5.81
C ARG A 115 -0.61 -12.37 6.79
N ASP A 116 0.05 -11.36 6.28
CA ASP A 116 0.72 -10.33 7.06
C ASP A 116 0.44 -8.94 6.48
N ALA A 117 -0.84 -8.70 6.26
CA ALA A 117 -1.31 -7.59 5.46
C ALA A 117 -0.99 -6.21 6.08
N ASN A 118 -1.01 -6.08 7.41
CA ASN A 118 -0.76 -4.79 8.06
C ASN A 118 0.68 -4.33 7.91
N ASP A 119 1.64 -5.20 8.18
CA ASP A 119 3.06 -4.87 8.07
C ASP A 119 3.43 -4.62 6.60
N CYS A 120 2.98 -5.50 5.70
CA CYS A 120 3.21 -5.33 4.27
C CYS A 120 2.57 -4.04 3.71
N LEU A 121 1.34 -3.69 4.11
CA LEU A 121 0.69 -2.46 3.67
C LEU A 121 1.45 -1.22 4.17
N ALA A 122 1.80 -1.19 5.46
CA ALA A 122 2.51 -0.07 6.07
C ALA A 122 3.88 0.15 5.42
N LEU A 123 4.65 -0.93 5.23
CA LEU A 123 5.97 -0.88 4.59
C LEU A 123 5.89 -0.55 3.10
N TYR A 124 4.81 -0.94 2.42
CA TYR A 124 4.58 -0.57 1.02
C TYR A 124 4.25 0.92 0.90
N HIS A 125 3.40 1.47 1.78
CA HIS A 125 3.08 2.90 1.81
C HIS A 125 4.27 3.77 2.24
N SER A 126 5.19 3.25 3.07
CA SER A 126 6.44 3.94 3.39
C SER A 126 7.48 3.89 2.26
N GLY A 127 7.23 3.07 1.23
CA GLY A 127 8.16 2.85 0.10
C GLY A 127 9.38 2.02 0.48
N GLU A 128 9.34 1.32 1.61
CA GLU A 128 10.41 0.43 2.05
C GLU A 128 10.36 -0.93 1.37
N ILE A 129 9.18 -1.37 0.94
CA ILE A 129 9.02 -2.62 0.17
C ILE A 129 8.20 -2.37 -1.10
N GLY A 130 8.38 -3.22 -2.11
CA GLY A 130 7.60 -3.24 -3.35
C GLY A 130 7.24 -4.68 -3.73
N LEU A 131 6.41 -4.86 -4.76
CA LEU A 131 6.15 -6.20 -5.26
C LEU A 131 7.44 -6.76 -5.87
N LEU A 132 7.64 -8.08 -5.76
CA LEU A 132 8.77 -8.75 -6.40
C LEU A 132 8.82 -8.49 -7.89
N GLU A 133 7.65 -8.37 -8.53
CA GLU A 133 7.53 -8.01 -9.93
C GLU A 133 8.19 -6.66 -10.23
N ASP A 134 8.09 -5.69 -9.30
CA ASP A 134 8.77 -4.40 -9.37
C ASP A 134 10.29 -4.53 -9.17
N PHE A 135 10.73 -5.49 -8.36
CA PHE A 135 12.15 -5.73 -8.07
C PHE A 135 12.86 -6.54 -9.16
N PHE A 136 12.12 -7.25 -10.02
CA PHE A 136 12.64 -7.95 -11.19
C PHE A 136 12.51 -7.16 -12.50
N ILE A 137 12.09 -5.88 -12.43
CA ILE A 137 12.07 -5.01 -13.61
C ILE A 137 13.50 -4.89 -14.16
N SER A 138 13.73 -5.54 -15.30
CA SER A 138 14.94 -5.37 -16.08
C SER A 138 14.82 -4.06 -16.85
N PHE A 139 15.30 -2.96 -16.27
CA PHE A 139 15.42 -1.68 -16.98
C PHE A 139 16.43 -1.75 -18.14
N GLY A 140 17.36 -2.71 -18.08
CA GLY A 140 18.35 -2.95 -19.13
C GLY A 140 19.60 -2.08 -19.02
N ASP A 141 20.04 -1.55 -20.16
CA ASP A 141 21.17 -0.62 -20.28
C ASP A 141 20.77 0.70 -20.95
N ASP A 142 21.74 1.59 -21.17
CA ASP A 142 21.53 2.88 -21.85
C ASP A 142 22.05 2.83 -23.31
N SER A 143 21.71 1.77 -24.04
CA SER A 143 22.17 1.57 -25.43
C SER A 143 21.16 2.04 -26.46
N GLY A 144 21.28 3.26 -26.97
CA GLY A 144 20.37 3.69 -28.04
C GLY A 144 20.69 5.10 -28.52
N GLU A 145 19.97 5.55 -29.54
CA GLU A 145 19.95 6.98 -29.89
C GLU A 145 19.13 7.79 -28.87
N TRP A 146 18.13 7.15 -28.26
CA TRP A 146 17.16 7.78 -27.37
C TRP A 146 17.48 7.59 -25.88
N ALA A 147 18.50 6.78 -25.55
CA ALA A 147 18.90 6.59 -24.16
C ALA A 147 19.39 7.90 -23.49
N ASN A 148 18.99 8.14 -22.24
CA ASN A 148 19.35 9.33 -21.44
C ASN A 148 18.84 10.66 -22.02
N ASP A 149 17.66 10.68 -22.63
CA ASP A 149 17.02 11.89 -23.15
C ASP A 149 15.98 12.53 -22.20
N ASN A 150 15.79 11.94 -21.01
CA ASN A 150 14.84 12.27 -19.93
C ASN A 150 13.38 11.82 -20.18
N GLU A 151 13.15 10.95 -21.16
CA GLU A 151 11.90 10.23 -21.35
C GLU A 151 12.19 8.73 -21.28
N CYS A 152 11.20 7.90 -20.90
CA CYS A 152 11.37 6.44 -20.96
C CYS A 152 10.93 5.93 -22.33
N ASP A 153 11.85 5.33 -23.07
CA ASP A 153 11.59 4.82 -24.42
C ASP A 153 11.12 3.36 -24.47
N ASP A 154 11.14 2.66 -23.34
CA ASP A 154 10.82 1.23 -23.29
C ASP A 154 9.30 1.02 -23.36
N PRO A 155 8.77 0.42 -24.46
CA PRO A 155 7.33 0.28 -24.67
C PRO A 155 6.63 -0.66 -23.68
N ARG A 156 7.38 -1.38 -22.84
CA ARG A 156 6.80 -2.21 -21.77
C ARG A 156 6.21 -1.36 -20.65
N PHE A 157 6.61 -0.10 -20.52
CA PHE A 157 6.08 0.82 -19.52
C PHE A 157 4.96 1.70 -20.06
N ALA A 158 4.20 2.30 -19.15
CA ALA A 158 3.19 3.29 -19.45
C ALA A 158 3.24 4.43 -18.42
N GLY A 159 2.95 5.67 -18.84
CA GLY A 159 2.86 6.80 -17.92
C GLY A 159 3.21 8.15 -18.52
N LYS A 160 3.32 9.16 -17.66
CA LYS A 160 3.49 10.58 -18.06
C LYS A 160 4.91 10.95 -18.46
N ALA A 161 5.88 10.09 -18.14
CA ALA A 161 7.28 10.27 -18.50
C ALA A 161 7.74 9.33 -19.61
N MET A 162 6.79 8.75 -20.36
CA MET A 162 7.10 7.96 -21.57
C MET A 162 7.40 8.87 -22.74
N ALA A 163 8.30 8.42 -23.63
CA ALA A 163 8.53 9.04 -24.91
C ALA A 163 7.23 9.10 -25.73
N SER A 164 7.10 10.11 -26.60
CA SER A 164 5.88 10.29 -27.39
C SER A 164 5.68 9.21 -28.45
N ASP A 165 6.77 8.68 -28.98
CA ASP A 165 6.80 7.61 -29.97
C ASP A 165 7.60 6.43 -29.42
N LEU A 166 6.96 5.26 -29.29
CA LEU A 166 7.56 4.08 -28.69
C LEU A 166 7.84 3.01 -29.74
N PHE A 167 8.99 2.35 -29.62
CA PHE A 167 9.44 1.32 -30.55
C PHE A 167 9.97 0.09 -29.80
N ASP A 168 9.61 -1.11 -30.24
CA ASP A 168 10.08 -2.38 -29.66
C ASP A 168 11.62 -2.50 -29.64
N GLU A 169 12.31 -1.78 -30.53
CA GLU A 169 13.77 -1.73 -30.60
C GLU A 169 14.43 -1.02 -29.40
N ASN A 170 13.65 -0.28 -28.61
CA ASN A 170 14.09 0.44 -27.41
C ASN A 170 13.82 -0.32 -26.10
N ILE A 171 13.27 -1.54 -26.15
CA ILE A 171 13.09 -2.40 -24.98
C ILE A 171 14.44 -2.64 -24.30
N GLU A 172 14.55 -2.31 -23.01
CA GLU A 172 15.75 -2.48 -22.17
C GLU A 172 16.96 -1.61 -22.57
N ARG A 173 16.73 -0.48 -23.26
CA ARG A 173 17.81 0.31 -23.87
C ARG A 173 17.92 1.73 -23.36
N ASP A 174 17.02 2.11 -22.47
CA ASP A 174 16.96 3.43 -21.86
C ASP A 174 16.75 3.30 -20.34
N ALA A 175 17.63 2.52 -19.72
CA ALA A 175 17.46 2.06 -18.34
C ALA A 175 17.49 3.20 -17.33
N SER A 176 18.35 4.19 -17.52
CA SER A 176 18.52 5.29 -16.57
C SER A 176 17.27 6.16 -16.47
N ASP A 177 16.63 6.49 -17.58
CA ASP A 177 15.43 7.33 -17.59
C ASP A 177 14.20 6.53 -17.20
N CYS A 178 14.03 5.30 -17.70
CA CYS A 178 12.95 4.42 -17.26
C CYS A 178 13.01 4.13 -15.75
N ARG A 179 14.20 3.85 -15.19
CA ARG A 179 14.35 3.66 -13.73
C ARG A 179 13.99 4.92 -12.98
N ALA A 180 14.53 6.07 -13.38
CA ALA A 180 14.26 7.33 -12.71
C ALA A 180 12.78 7.72 -12.77
N ALA A 181 12.11 7.45 -13.90
CA ALA A 181 10.69 7.69 -14.07
C ALA A 181 9.84 6.75 -13.22
N PHE A 182 10.23 5.48 -13.09
CA PHE A 182 9.56 4.47 -12.28
C PHE A 182 9.70 4.79 -10.78
N GLU A 183 10.92 5.07 -10.31
CA GLU A 183 11.20 5.48 -8.92
C GLU A 183 10.48 6.78 -8.54
N ALA A 184 10.22 7.66 -9.51
CA ALA A 184 9.45 8.88 -9.31
C ALA A 184 7.92 8.67 -9.39
N GLY A 185 7.44 7.44 -9.57
CA GLY A 185 6.02 7.10 -9.72
C GLY A 185 5.36 7.71 -10.96
N LYS A 186 6.13 8.03 -12.00
CA LYS A 186 5.63 8.67 -13.23
C LYS A 186 5.28 7.67 -14.33
N ILE A 187 5.85 6.48 -14.26
CA ILE A 187 5.56 5.34 -15.12
C ILE A 187 5.35 4.08 -14.28
N TYR A 188 4.68 3.10 -14.87
CA TYR A 188 4.37 1.78 -14.31
C TYR A 188 4.41 0.73 -15.43
N LEU A 189 4.45 -0.56 -15.08
CA LEU A 189 4.40 -1.68 -16.02
C LEU A 189 2.97 -2.13 -16.34
#